data_AF-A0AA38ILI8-F1
#
_entry.id   AF-A0AA38ILI8-F1
#
_cell.length_a   1.000
_cell.length_b   1.000
_cell.length_c   1.000
_cell.angle_alpha   90.00
_cell.angle_beta   90.00
_cell.angle_gamma   90.00
#
_symmetry.space_group_name_H-M   'P 1'
#
loop_
_entity.id
_entity.type
_entity.pdbx_description
1 polymer ?
#
loop_
_entity_poly.entity_id
_entity_poly.type
_entity_poly.pdbx_seq_one_letter_code
_entity_poly.pdbx_strand_id
1 'polypeptide(L)'
;MGYKYKKVNNRKIIIESPRLQSLKLKFLRRYLQLAEENVSFVFLDETWLNQNGSPVRRWVLESDRRGMPEKVCMSEGKRFTVLHAGGNFGFLEGCELFLDSVITQTSRLKI
;
A
#
# COMPACT_ATOMS: atom_id res chain seq x y z
N MET A 1 14.30 -34.05 5.27
CA MET A 1 14.17 -32.59 5.45
C MET A 1 12.75 -32.17 5.05
N GLY A 2 11.77 -32.23 5.96
CA GLY A 2 10.33 -32.08 5.65
C GLY A 2 9.83 -30.65 5.35
N TYR A 3 10.64 -29.83 4.68
CA TYR A 3 10.31 -28.43 4.36
C TYR A 3 9.90 -28.29 2.88
N LYS A 4 8.89 -27.46 2.60
CA LYS A 4 8.44 -27.14 1.24
C LYS A 4 8.45 -25.62 1.03
N TYR A 5 8.95 -25.16 -0.12
CA TYR A 5 8.89 -23.76 -0.51
C TYR A 5 7.50 -23.43 -1.07
N LYS A 6 6.69 -22.69 -0.31
CA LYS A 6 5.28 -22.41 -0.66
C LYS A 6 5.02 -20.91 -0.69
N LYS A 7 4.05 -20.51 -1.51
CA LYS A 7 3.50 -19.16 -1.50
C LYS A 7 2.70 -18.97 -0.22
N VAL A 8 3.03 -17.94 0.54
CA VAL A 8 2.29 -17.59 1.75
C VAL A 8 1.11 -16.71 1.32
N ASN A 9 -0.12 -17.17 1.58
CA ASN A 9 -1.32 -16.41 1.28
C ASN A 9 -2.13 -16.21 2.56
N ASN A 10 -1.80 -15.17 3.31
CA ASN A 10 -2.52 -14.78 4.52
C ASN A 10 -3.69 -13.82 4.22
N ARG A 11 -4.13 -13.73 2.95
CA ARG A 11 -5.25 -12.86 2.59
C ARG A 11 -6.53 -13.43 3.19
N LYS A 12 -7.06 -12.74 4.19
CA LYS A 12 -8.43 -12.95 4.65
C LYS A 12 -9.37 -12.53 3.52
N ILE A 13 -10.46 -13.26 3.34
CA ILE A 13 -11.56 -12.81 2.47
C ILE A 13 -12.19 -11.61 3.19
N ILE A 14 -11.97 -10.42 2.66
CA ILE A 14 -12.58 -9.19 3.17
C ILE A 14 -13.93 -9.07 2.48
N ILE A 15 -15.01 -9.15 3.26
CA ILE A 15 -16.36 -8.85 2.77
C ILE A 15 -16.62 -7.37 3.05
N GLU A 16 -16.91 -6.59 2.01
CA GLU A 16 -17.26 -5.17 2.18
C GLU A 16 -18.61 -5.03 2.90
N SER A 17 -18.66 -4.17 3.90
CA SER A 17 -19.92 -3.81 4.58
C SER A 17 -20.92 -3.20 3.58
N PRO A 18 -22.23 -3.55 3.64
CA PRO A 18 -23.26 -2.96 2.78
C PRO A 18 -23.28 -1.42 2.81
N ARG A 19 -22.91 -0.81 3.94
CA ARG A 19 -22.79 0.65 4.09
C ARG A 19 -21.66 1.22 3.22
N LEU A 20 -20.50 0.55 3.14
CA LEU A 20 -19.40 1.00 2.29
C LEU A 20 -19.76 0.85 0.81
N GLN A 21 -20.51 -0.21 0.46
CA GLN A 21 -21.00 -0.40 -0.90
C GLN A 21 -21.93 0.73 -1.34
N SER A 22 -22.87 1.17 -0.49
CA SER A 22 -23.77 2.27 -0.82
C SER A 22 -23.04 3.62 -0.96
N LEU A 23 -22.02 3.88 -0.13
CA LEU A 23 -21.16 5.07 -0.24
C LEU A 23 -20.35 5.06 -1.53
N LYS A 24 -19.75 3.92 -1.90
CA LYS A 24 -19.02 3.76 -3.17
C LYS A 24 -19.94 3.96 -4.37
N LEU A 25 -21.15 3.39 -4.35
CA LEU A 25 -22.12 3.60 -5.42
C LEU A 25 -22.50 5.08 -5.57
N LYS A 26 -22.75 5.79 -4.46
CA LYS A 26 -23.05 7.22 -4.48
C LYS A 26 -21.88 8.04 -5.04
N PHE A 27 -20.66 7.73 -4.60
CA PHE A 27 -19.44 8.37 -5.10
C PHE A 27 -19.25 8.14 -6.60
N LEU A 28 -19.31 6.87 -7.05
CA LEU A 28 -19.10 6.51 -8.45
C LEU A 28 -20.14 7.14 -9.38
N ARG A 29 -21.41 7.20 -8.98
CA ARG A 29 -22.45 7.88 -9.76
C ARG A 29 -22.13 9.37 -9.95
N ARG A 30 -21.70 10.05 -8.89
CA ARG A 30 -21.33 11.46 -8.97
C ARG A 30 -20.05 11.68 -9.79
N TYR A 31 -19.07 10.81 -9.61
CA TYR A 31 -17.82 10.84 -10.38
C TYR A 31 -18.09 10.69 -11.89
N LEU A 32 -18.92 9.71 -12.29
CA LEU A 32 -19.26 9.50 -13.70
C LEU A 32 -20.00 10.69 -14.31
N GLN A 33 -20.97 11.27 -13.58
CA GLN A 33 -21.67 12.47 -14.03
C GLN A 33 -20.69 13.63 -14.30
N LEU A 34 -19.76 13.88 -13.37
CA LEU A 34 -18.77 14.95 -13.52
C LEU A 34 -17.74 14.64 -14.63
N ALA A 35 -17.41 13.37 -14.84
CA ALA A 35 -16.54 12.96 -15.94
C ALA A 35 -17.20 13.20 -17.31
N GLU A 36 -18.53 13.01 -17.44
CA GLU A 36 -19.30 13.38 -18.64
C GLU A 36 -19.29 14.90 -18.89
N GLU A 37 -19.23 15.70 -17.83
CA GLU A 37 -19.11 17.17 -17.89
C GLU A 37 -17.68 17.65 -18.23
N ASN A 38 -16.77 16.76 -18.65
CA ASN A 38 -15.34 17.04 -18.93
C ASN A 38 -14.55 17.63 -17.76
N VAL A 39 -14.96 17.33 -16.52
CA VAL A 39 -14.17 17.70 -15.33
C VAL A 39 -12.91 16.84 -15.26
N SER A 40 -11.75 17.49 -15.11
CA SER A 40 -10.47 16.81 -14.91
C SER A 40 -10.27 16.47 -13.43
N PHE A 41 -9.90 15.22 -13.15
CA PHE A 41 -9.64 14.75 -11.79
C PHE A 41 -8.15 14.53 -11.56
N VAL A 42 -7.67 15.00 -10.42
CA VAL A 42 -6.34 14.73 -9.91
C VAL A 42 -6.47 13.91 -8.63
N PHE A 43 -5.83 12.75 -8.62
CA PHE A 43 -5.78 11.84 -7.50
C PHE A 43 -4.42 11.96 -6.81
N LEU A 44 -4.42 11.99 -5.49
CA LEU A 44 -3.23 12.00 -4.65
C LEU A 44 -3.17 10.67 -3.90
N ASP A 45 -2.04 9.99 -3.93
CA ASP A 45 -1.85 8.75 -3.18
C ASP A 45 -0.46 8.63 -2.57
N GLU A 46 -0.41 7.97 -1.41
CA GLU A 46 0.81 7.70 -0.65
C GLU A 46 1.14 6.21 -0.71
N THR A 47 2.33 5.89 -1.21
CA THR A 47 2.84 4.52 -1.26
C THR A 47 4.08 4.36 -0.38
N TRP A 48 4.12 3.25 0.35
CA TRP A 48 5.20 2.90 1.24
C TRP A 48 6.07 1.79 0.65
N LEU A 49 7.36 2.07 0.49
CA LEU A 49 8.36 1.12 0.03
C LEU A 49 9.22 0.66 1.22
N ASN A 50 9.19 -0.64 1.50
CA ASN A 50 9.99 -1.25 2.55
C ASN A 50 11.28 -1.81 1.95
N GLN A 51 12.44 -1.46 2.53
CA GLN A 51 13.76 -1.88 2.04
C GLN A 51 13.87 -3.39 1.85
N ASN A 52 13.32 -4.17 2.78
CA ASN A 52 13.43 -5.63 2.75
C ASN A 52 12.23 -6.32 2.05
N GLY A 53 11.28 -5.52 1.52
CA GLY A 53 10.07 -6.02 0.89
C GLY A 53 9.21 -6.92 1.81
N SER A 54 8.27 -7.64 1.20
CA SER A 54 7.49 -8.68 1.88
C SER A 54 7.75 -10.03 1.18
N PRO A 55 8.22 -11.07 1.90
CA PRO A 55 8.50 -12.36 1.27
C PRO A 55 7.21 -13.04 0.81
N VAL A 56 7.02 -13.14 -0.51
CA VAL A 56 5.85 -13.77 -1.15
C VAL A 56 5.85 -15.30 -1.01
N ARG A 57 7.03 -15.90 -0.82
CA ARG A 57 7.22 -17.34 -0.64
C ARG A 57 8.16 -17.59 0.54
N ARG A 58 7.95 -18.69 1.25
CA ARG A 58 8.79 -19.11 2.38
C ARG A 58 8.88 -20.63 2.46
N TRP A 59 9.95 -21.14 3.05
CA TRP A 59 10.07 -22.54 3.46
C TRP A 59 9.16 -22.83 4.65
N VAL A 60 8.31 -23.85 4.55
CA VAL A 60 7.34 -24.25 5.59
C VAL A 60 7.55 -25.73 5.91
N LEU A 61 7.58 -26.06 7.20
CA LEU A 61 7.65 -27.44 7.67
C LEU A 61 6.28 -28.13 7.50
N GLU A 62 6.25 -29.30 6.88
CA GLU A 62 5.01 -30.00 6.55
C GLU A 62 4.22 -30.48 7.78
N SER A 63 4.90 -30.73 8.89
CA SER A 63 4.27 -31.16 10.15
C SER A 63 3.63 -30.02 10.95
N ASP A 64 3.86 -28.76 10.58
CA ASP A 64 3.28 -27.61 11.29
C ASP A 64 1.84 -27.35 10.83
N ARG A 65 0.90 -28.02 11.51
CA ARG A 65 -0.55 -27.91 11.26
C ARG A 65 -1.13 -26.53 11.63
N ARG A 66 -0.37 -25.67 12.32
CA ARG A 66 -0.84 -24.33 12.72
C ARG A 66 -0.90 -23.34 11.57
N GLY A 67 -0.30 -23.65 10.41
CA GLY A 67 -0.42 -22.87 9.16
C GLY A 67 0.12 -21.42 9.21
N MET A 68 0.49 -20.95 10.40
CA MET A 68 1.03 -19.66 10.70
C MET A 68 2.41 -19.88 11.30
N PRO A 69 3.48 -19.83 10.48
CA PRO A 69 4.80 -19.68 11.07
C PRO A 69 4.75 -18.40 11.92
N GLU A 70 5.36 -18.44 13.11
CA GLU A 70 5.68 -17.23 13.87
C GLU A 70 6.14 -16.15 12.88
N LYS A 71 5.63 -14.94 13.04
CA LYS A 71 6.09 -13.79 12.27
C LYS A 71 7.61 -13.78 12.44
N VAL A 72 8.34 -14.32 11.46
CA VAL A 72 9.77 -14.10 11.35
C VAL A 72 9.83 -12.61 11.13
N CYS A 73 10.04 -11.88 12.24
CA CYS A 73 10.22 -10.44 12.28
C CYS A 73 11.56 -10.16 11.60
N MET A 74 11.66 -10.44 10.31
CA MET A 74 12.57 -9.69 9.48
C MET A 74 12.02 -8.28 9.55
N SER A 75 12.70 -7.42 10.32
CA SER A 75 12.38 -5.99 10.33
C SER A 75 12.23 -5.56 8.88
N GLU A 76 11.14 -4.89 8.54
CA GLU A 76 10.82 -4.49 7.15
C GLU A 76 11.90 -3.55 6.55
N GLY A 77 12.88 -3.15 7.37
CA GLY A 77 14.03 -2.34 7.02
C GLY A 77 13.68 -0.86 7.12
N LYS A 78 14.48 -0.01 6.48
CA LYS A 78 14.11 1.40 6.31
C LYS A 78 12.85 1.51 5.45
N ARG A 79 12.06 2.54 5.71
CA ARG A 79 10.86 2.87 4.96
C ARG A 79 11.11 4.09 4.09
N PHE A 80 10.75 4.01 2.83
CA PHE A 80 10.72 5.13 1.92
C PHE A 80 9.28 5.42 1.54
N THR A 81 8.83 6.65 1.79
CA THR A 81 7.47 7.10 1.49
C THR A 81 7.48 7.92 0.21
N VAL A 82 6.59 7.57 -0.70
CA VAL A 82 6.34 8.27 -1.97
C VAL A 82 4.93 8.81 -1.95
N LEU A 83 4.76 10.12 -2.07
CA LEU A 83 3.48 10.77 -2.31
C LEU A 83 3.53 11.41 -3.70
N HIS A 84 2.51 11.17 -4.51
CA HIS A 84 2.42 11.80 -5.83
C HIS A 84 0.97 12.05 -6.22
N ALA A 85 0.74 13.11 -6.99
CA ALA A 85 -0.53 13.41 -7.63
C ALA A 85 -0.54 13.07 -9.13
N GLY A 86 -1.66 12.58 -9.66
CA GLY A 86 -1.82 12.29 -11.09
C GLY A 86 -3.27 12.17 -11.52
N GLY A 87 -3.51 12.28 -12.82
CA GLY A 87 -4.84 12.20 -13.43
C GLY A 87 -4.85 11.32 -14.68
N ASN A 88 -5.88 11.49 -15.50
CA ASN A 88 -5.97 10.84 -16.82
C ASN A 88 -4.85 11.27 -17.80
N PHE A 89 -4.19 12.39 -17.51
CA PHE A 89 -3.04 12.93 -18.25
C PHE A 89 -1.69 12.45 -17.71
N GLY A 90 -1.67 11.52 -16.74
CA GLY A 90 -0.45 11.02 -16.11
C GLY A 90 -0.10 11.77 -14.81
N PHE A 91 1.16 11.68 -14.41
CA PHE A 91 1.66 12.31 -13.20
C PHE A 91 1.78 13.83 -13.36
N LEU A 92 1.36 14.57 -12.34
CA LEU A 92 1.45 16.02 -12.32
C LEU A 92 2.85 16.44 -11.85
N GLU A 93 3.61 17.12 -12.71
CA GLU A 93 4.97 17.56 -12.42
C GLU A 93 5.01 18.52 -11.21
N GLY A 94 6.02 18.38 -10.35
CA GLY A 94 6.22 19.23 -9.16
C GLY A 94 5.28 18.89 -7.99
N CYS A 95 4.49 17.82 -8.10
CA CYS A 95 3.61 17.33 -7.04
C CYS A 95 4.12 16.05 -6.37
N GLU A 96 5.39 15.71 -6.59
CA GLU A 96 6.08 14.61 -5.93
C GLU A 96 6.65 15.01 -4.56
N LEU A 97 6.46 14.15 -3.57
CA LEU A 97 7.11 14.26 -2.27
C LEU A 97 7.73 12.91 -1.90
N PHE A 98 9.04 12.91 -1.76
CA PHE A 98 9.84 11.76 -1.35
C PHE A 98 10.34 11.96 0.08
N LEU A 99 10.03 11.02 0.96
CA LEU A 99 10.49 11.03 2.35
C LEU A 99 11.23 9.74 2.65
N ASP A 100 12.54 9.86 2.91
CA ASP A 100 13.30 8.79 3.54
C ASP A 100 13.14 8.89 5.05
N SER A 101 12.80 7.77 5.70
CA SER A 101 12.79 7.66 7.15
C SER A 101 14.22 7.57 7.70
N VAL A 102 15.01 8.63 7.49
CA VAL A 102 16.15 8.90 8.36
C VAL A 102 15.56 9.44 9.66
N ILE A 103 15.89 8.80 10.79
CA ILE A 103 15.59 9.31 12.13
C ILE A 103 15.85 10.81 12.11
N THR A 104 14.79 11.61 12.29
CA THR A 104 14.85 13.06 12.24
C THR A 104 15.75 13.52 13.38
N GLN A 105 17.06 13.66 13.14
CA GLN A 105 17.83 14.64 13.88
C GLN A 105 17.38 15.98 13.34
N THR A 106 16.52 16.62 14.12
CA THR A 106 15.95 17.94 13.87
C THR A 106 17.06 18.97 13.77
N SER A 107 17.57 19.20 12.57
CA SER A 107 18.38 20.38 12.26
C SER A 107 17.42 21.56 12.11
N ARG A 108 17.15 22.26 13.22
CA ARG A 108 16.50 23.57 13.21
C ARG A 108 17.26 24.49 12.25
N LEU A 109 16.61 24.93 11.18
CA LEU A 109 17.05 26.10 10.42
C LEU A 109 16.93 27.31 11.36
N LYS A 110 18.07 27.87 11.76
CA LYS A 110 18.13 29.22 12.33
C LYS A 110 18.09 30.20 11.16
N ILE A 111 17.01 30.98 11.11
CA ILE A 111 16.99 32.30 10.48
C ILE A 111 17.69 33.25 11.45
#